data_AF-A0A7J5XAU2-F1
#
_entry.id   AF-A0A7J5XAU2-F1
#
_cell.length_a   1.000
_cell.length_b   1.000
_cell.length_c   1.000
_cell.angle_alpha   90.00
_cell.angle_beta   90.00
_cell.angle_gamma   90.00
#
_symmetry.space_group_name_H-M   'P 1'
#
loop_
_entity.id
_entity.type
_entity.pdbx_description
1 polymer ?
#
loop_
_entity_poly.entity_id
_entity_poly.type
_entity_poly.pdbx_seq_one_letter_code
_entity_poly.pdbx_strand_id
1 'polypeptide(L)' 'MAHCSAEEAEDTCGGTVRGGSGVVTSPGYPGNYGNQADCTWILLAEPGDTISLIFTDFQTEEKYDYLEVEGSEPPTIW' A
#
# COMPACT_ATOMS: atom_id res chain seq x y z
N MET A 1 23.18 -7.11 20.73
CA MET A 1 23.28 -6.73 19.31
C MET A 1 22.03 -7.26 18.64
N ALA A 2 21.05 -6.41 18.39
CA ALA A 2 19.84 -6.81 17.67
C ALA A 2 20.14 -6.68 16.17
N HIS A 3 20.24 -7.81 15.49
CA HIS A 3 20.27 -7.85 14.04
C HIS A 3 18.80 -7.81 13.59
N CYS A 4 18.29 -6.64 13.19
CA CYS A 4 17.14 -6.63 12.29
C CYS A 4 17.70 -6.99 10.91
N SER A 5 17.84 -8.29 10.65
CA SER A 5 18.00 -8.78 9.28
C SER A 5 16.68 -8.51 8.57
N ALA A 6 16.60 -7.39 7.84
CA ALA A 6 15.70 -7.30 6.71
C ALA A 6 16.38 -8.09 5.59
N GLU A 7 16.25 -9.42 5.66
CA GLU A 7 16.69 -10.31 4.59
C GLU A 7 15.43 -10.80 3.90
N GLU A 8 15.32 -10.36 2.65
CA GLU A 8 14.22 -10.48 1.70
C GLU A 8 12.98 -9.66 2.07
N ALA A 9 12.87 -8.44 1.51
CA ALA A 9 11.56 -7.90 1.19
C ALA A 9 10.96 -8.86 0.15
N GLU A 10 10.36 -9.95 0.62
CA GLU A 10 9.44 -10.73 -0.18
C GLU A 10 8.52 -9.74 -0.88
N ASP A 11 8.22 -10.09 -2.11
CA ASP A 11 7.26 -9.50 -3.03
C ASP A 11 5.86 -9.47 -2.39
N THR A 12 5.71 -8.76 -1.26
CA THR A 12 4.47 -8.66 -0.50
C THR A 12 3.60 -7.69 -1.23
N CYS A 13 2.86 -8.25 -2.17
CA CYS A 13 1.71 -7.69 -2.83
C CYS A 13 0.63 -7.41 -1.75
N GLY A 14 0.80 -6.31 -1.02
CA GLY A 14 -0.08 -5.89 0.06
C GLY A 14 0.57 -5.82 1.44
N GLY A 15 -0.25 -5.55 2.45
CA GLY A 15 0.17 -5.47 3.86
C GLY A 15 -0.51 -4.35 4.63
N THR A 16 -0.12 -4.17 5.89
CA THR A 16 -0.61 -3.06 6.72
C THR A 16 0.49 -2.02 6.88
N VAL A 17 0.22 -0.78 6.46
CA VAL A 17 1.11 0.36 6.65
C VAL A 17 0.59 1.19 7.82
N ARG A 18 1.50 1.51 8.75
CA ARG A 18 1.23 2.34 9.93
C ARG A 18 2.29 3.42 10.04
N GLY A 19 1.92 4.56 10.64
CA GLY A 19 2.82 5.68 10.91
C GLY A 19 2.35 6.97 10.27
N GLY A 20 3.05 8.08 10.55
CA GLY A 20 2.66 9.40 10.07
C GLY A 20 2.91 9.64 8.57
N SER A 21 3.74 8.83 7.92
CA SER A 21 3.97 8.84 6.48
C SER A 21 4.61 7.53 6.01
N GLY A 22 4.50 7.24 4.71
CA GLY A 22 5.08 6.06 4.08
C GLY A 22 4.94 6.11 2.57
N VAL A 23 5.57 5.15 1.89
CA VAL A 23 5.47 4.97 0.43
C VAL A 23 5.04 3.54 0.17
N VAL A 24 4.04 3.38 -0.70
CA VAL A 24 3.58 2.09 -1.22
C VAL A 24 3.89 2.05 -2.70
N THR A 25 4.45 0.94 -3.16
CA THR A 25 4.77 0.71 -4.57
C THR A 25 4.15 -0.61 -5.03
N SER A 26 3.91 -0.73 -6.33
CA SER A 26 3.53 -2.01 -6.91
C SER A 26 4.62 -3.06 -6.70
N PRO A 27 4.26 -4.37 -6.67
CA PRO A 27 5.24 -5.45 -6.78
C PRO A 27 6.16 -5.22 -7.98
N GLY A 28 7.46 -5.42 -7.80
CA GLY A 28 8.44 -5.24 -8.88
C GLY A 28 8.78 -3.79 -9.28
N TYR A 29 8.20 -2.76 -8.64
CA TYR A 29 8.57 -1.36 -8.90
C TYR A 29 10.09 -1.13 -8.71
N PRO A 30 10.79 -0.40 -9.61
CA PRO A 30 10.28 0.44 -10.71
C PRO A 30 10.07 -0.30 -12.04
N GLY A 31 10.18 -1.63 -12.05
CA GLY A 31 9.79 -2.46 -13.19
C GLY A 31 8.28 -2.62 -13.33
N ASN A 32 7.87 -3.44 -14.29
CA ASN A 32 6.46 -3.79 -14.46
C ASN A 32 5.98 -4.65 -13.29
N TYR A 33 4.73 -4.43 -12.87
CA TYR A 33 4.05 -5.34 -11.96
C TYR A 33 3.76 -6.68 -12.63
N GLY A 34 3.62 -7.74 -11.84
CA GLY A 34 3.33 -9.08 -12.33
C GLY A 34 1.91 -9.21 -12.90
N ASN A 35 1.73 -10.10 -13.88
CA ASN A 35 0.40 -10.41 -14.42
C ASN A 35 -0.50 -10.99 -13.31
N GLN A 36 -1.79 -10.63 -13.34
CA GLN A 36 -2.80 -11.11 -12.36
C GLN A 36 -2.43 -10.77 -10.91
N ALA A 37 -1.73 -9.65 -10.70
CA ALA A 37 -1.46 -9.15 -9.35
C ALA A 37 -2.77 -8.70 -8.69
N ASP A 38 -2.99 -9.18 -7.47
CA ASP A 38 -4.13 -8.82 -6.62
C ASP A 38 -3.59 -8.43 -5.25
N CYS A 39 -3.31 -7.13 -5.07
CA CYS A 39 -2.60 -6.59 -3.91
C CYS A 39 -3.52 -5.67 -3.11
N THR A 40 -3.57 -5.88 -1.79
CA THR A 40 -4.31 -4.99 -0.88
C THR A 40 -3.39 -4.41 0.19
N TRP A 41 -3.32 -3.08 0.24
CA TRP A 41 -2.66 -2.36 1.34
C TRP A 41 -3.69 -1.71 2.26
N ILE A 42 -3.57 -1.97 3.55
CA ILE A 42 -4.39 -1.35 4.59
C ILE A 42 -3.57 -0.22 5.20
N LEU A 43 -4.06 1.01 5.05
CA LEU A 43 -3.42 2.20 5.61
C LEU A 43 -4.13 2.57 6.92
N LEU A 44 -3.38 2.60 8.03
CA LEU A 44 -3.92 2.93 9.35
C LEU A 44 -3.32 4.25 9.85
N ALA A 45 -4.18 5.24 10.05
CA ALA A 45 -3.86 6.50 10.73
C ALA A 45 -4.26 6.43 12.21
N GLU A 46 -3.71 7.33 13.02
CA GLU A 46 -4.14 7.47 14.41
C GLU A 46 -5.56 8.07 14.49
N PRO A 47 -6.33 7.80 15.56
CA PRO A 47 -7.67 8.37 15.71
C PRO A 47 -7.64 9.90 15.65
N GLY A 48 -8.43 10.47 14.73
CA GLY A 48 -8.52 11.92 14.52
C GLY A 48 -7.68 12.43 13.34
N ASP A 49 -6.77 11.61 12.82
CA ASP A 49 -5.97 11.96 11.64
C ASP A 49 -6.69 11.63 10.33
N THR A 50 -6.25 12.28 9.25
CA THR A 50 -6.74 12.04 7.89
C THR A 50 -5.59 11.54 7.02
N ILE A 51 -5.85 10.48 6.25
CA ILE A 51 -4.88 9.94 5.29
C ILE A 51 -4.92 10.79 4.01
N SER A 52 -3.76 11.27 3.57
CA SER A 52 -3.59 11.92 2.27
C SER A 52 -2.80 11.01 1.34
N LEU A 53 -3.33 10.75 0.14
CA LEU A 53 -2.70 9.93 -0.87
C LEU A 53 -2.22 10.80 -2.03
N ILE A 54 -0.98 10.57 -2.46
CA ILE A 54 -0.37 11.27 -3.58
C ILE A 54 0.22 10.22 -4.52
N PHE A 55 -0.26 10.20 -5.76
CA PHE A 55 0.29 9.35 -6.82
C PHE A 55 1.46 10.07 -7.47
N THR A 56 2.68 9.60 -7.21
CA THR A 56 3.90 10.15 -7.81
C THR A 56 4.28 9.48 -9.12
N ASP A 57 3.86 8.22 -9.30
CA ASP A 57 4.05 7.43 -10.51
C ASP A 57 2.85 6.49 -10.66
N PHE A 58 2.24 6.45 -11.84
CA PHE A 58 0.99 5.70 -12.06
C PHE A 58 0.87 5.26 -13.53
N GLN A 59 0.97 3.96 -13.76
CA GLN A 59 0.79 3.34 -15.07
C GLN A 59 0.22 1.93 -14.90
N THR A 60 -0.94 1.67 -15.49
CA THR A 60 -1.60 0.35 -15.52
C THR A 60 -1.98 -0.04 -16.95
N GLU A 61 -2.28 -1.32 -17.19
CA GLU A 61 -2.76 -1.81 -18.47
C GLU A 61 -4.16 -1.24 -18.76
N GLU A 62 -4.29 -0.53 -19.88
CA GLU A 62 -5.54 0.13 -20.26
C GLU A 62 -6.68 -0.90 -20.43
N LYS A 63 -7.81 -0.67 -19.74
CA LYS A 63 -9.05 -1.50 -19.76
C LYS A 63 -8.99 -2.83 -19.02
N TYR A 64 -7.83 -3.26 -18.55
CA TYR A 64 -7.67 -4.54 -17.85
C TYR A 64 -7.42 -4.34 -16.36
N ASP A 65 -6.53 -3.39 -16.04
CA ASP A 65 -6.06 -3.19 -14.68
C ASP A 65 -6.52 -1.85 -14.11
N TYR A 66 -6.76 -1.83 -12.80
CA TYR A 66 -7.20 -0.65 -12.08
C TYR A 66 -6.58 -0.61 -10.68
N LEU A 67 -6.53 0.60 -10.12
CA LEU A 67 -6.29 0.82 -8.70
C LEU A 67 -7.58 1.32 -8.08
N GLU A 68 -8.01 0.66 -7.00
CA GLU A 68 -9.17 1.05 -6.22
C GLU A 68 -8.74 1.61 -4.85
N VAL A 69 -9.43 2.65 -4.40
CA VAL A 69 -9.21 3.25 -3.08
C VAL A 69 -10.54 3.27 -2.35
N GLU A 70 -10.63 2.49 -1.27
CA GLU A 70 -11.79 2.43 -0.42
C GLU A 70 -11.52 3.11 0.93
N GLY A 71 -12.41 4.01 1.33
CA GLY A 71 -12.40 4.60 2.67
C GLY A 71 -13.19 3.72 3.64
N SER A 72 -12.62 3.43 4.81
CA SER A 72 -13.38 2.85 5.92
C SER A 72 -14.06 3.96 6.74
N GLU A 73 -15.31 3.74 7.16
CA GLU A 73 -15.91 4.61 8.17
C GLU A 73 -15.10 4.55 9.48
N PRO A 74 -14.89 5.68 10.19
CA PRO A 74 -14.29 5.63 11.51
C PRO A 74 -15.17 4.74 12.41
N PRO A 75 -14.58 3.89 13.28
CA PRO A 75 -15.36 3.04 14.16
C PRO A 75 -16.33 3.91 14.98
N THR A 76 -17.63 3.66 14.80
CA THR A 76 -18.74 4.44 15.39
C THR A 76 -18.97 4.14 16.88
N ILE A 77 -18.08 3.39 17.52
CA ILE A 77 -18.20 3.02 18.94
C ILE A 77 -17.17 3.83 19.76
N TRP A 78 -17.67 4.87 20.43
CA TRP A 78 -17.12 5.42 21.67
C TRP A 78 -18.20 5.36 22.74
#